data_AF-A0A5C3NIU0-F1
#
_entry.id   AF-A0A5C3NIU0-F1
#
_cell.length_a   1.000
_cell.length_b   1.000
_cell.length_c   1.000
_cell.angle_alpha   90.00
_cell.angle_beta   90.00
_cell.angle_gamma   90.00
#
_symmetry.space_group_name_H-M   'P 1'
#
loop_
_entity.id
_entity.type
_entity.pdbx_description
1 polymer ?
#
loop_
_entity_poly.entity_id
_entity_poly.type
_entity_poly.pdbx_seq_one_letter_code
_entity_poly.pdbx_strand_id
1 'polypeptide(L)'
;MGKLTWRIPEYLLLKRVEASPEFAALAEEGWWKAATQLLTDKYLAELSAPFGAESDGDFEMRRGLQQRAHDLVPYLAETEIQHKKRLHTIAKRLSNYAKTISPYNARHAKKQGATAPTVKKKHSLSTMEAARGPVPNAPGEEPESPFESQAMDNLLHTLASTPTKTAATSGFQLFKSSDHPAKPKNADVRHGKGDMAAFSSLCAQIYSQLPDREVFEKRAMEVNAARRAVIPEADAPRVEQVEQLVPLLVHLFNKVAHRTGYVGWLLIGGINEHGVLATEHPCTAYSLGGHSFEEHLAARMGWSVERLLLVFDDFLRDVLD
;
A
#
# COMPACT_ATOMS: atom_id res chain seq x y z
N MET A 1 8.08 11.60 19.71
CA MET A 1 8.65 11.59 18.34
C MET A 1 9.20 10.19 18.14
N GLY A 2 8.93 9.56 17.00
CA GLY A 2 9.35 8.18 16.74
C GLY A 2 10.86 8.03 16.82
N LYS A 3 11.33 6.81 17.11
CA LYS A 3 12.75 6.44 17.04
C LYS A 3 13.34 7.01 15.75
N LEU A 4 14.50 7.68 15.82
CA LEU A 4 15.19 8.16 14.63
C LEU A 4 15.54 6.91 13.80
N THR A 5 14.86 6.73 12.68
CA THR A 5 15.06 5.58 11.78
C THR A 5 16.20 5.81 10.78
N TRP A 6 16.99 6.86 10.97
CA TRP A 6 18.08 7.27 10.09
C TRP A 6 19.42 6.84 10.71
N ARG A 7 20.32 6.28 9.89
CA ARG A 7 21.74 6.17 10.25
C ARG A 7 22.34 7.58 10.36
N ILE A 8 23.40 7.77 11.15
CA ILE A 8 24.00 9.10 11.34
C ILE A 8 24.46 9.76 10.04
N PRO A 9 25.14 9.07 9.09
CA PRO A 9 25.49 9.67 7.81
C PRO A 9 24.26 10.20 7.04
N GLU A 10 23.16 9.45 7.06
CA GLU A 10 21.89 9.89 6.45
C GLU A 10 21.38 11.16 7.15
N TYR A 11 21.32 11.15 8.48
CA TYR A 11 20.82 12.29 9.26
C TYR A 11 21.64 13.57 9.04
N LEU A 12 22.97 13.45 9.02
CA LEU A 12 23.87 14.57 8.79
C LEU A 12 23.70 15.15 7.38
N LEU A 13 23.56 14.29 6.36
CA LEU A 13 23.23 14.74 5.01
C LEU A 13 21.91 15.54 5.01
N LEU A 14 20.85 14.99 5.62
CA LEU A 14 19.54 15.67 5.66
C LEU A 14 19.64 17.06 6.29
N LYS A 15 20.38 17.18 7.40
CA LYS A 15 20.59 18.46 8.10
C LYS A 15 21.41 19.45 7.28
N ARG A 16 22.43 18.97 6.56
CA ARG A 16 23.25 19.79 5.67
C ARG A 16 22.45 20.29 4.46
N VAL A 17 21.64 19.42 3.83
CA VAL A 17 20.78 19.82 2.70
C VAL A 17 19.71 20.80 3.17
N GLU A 18 19.07 20.56 4.31
CA GLU A 18 18.08 21.48 4.91
C GLU A 18 18.66 22.88 5.17
N ALA A 19 19.94 22.97 5.56
CA ALA A 19 20.64 24.24 5.79
C ALA A 19 21.19 24.89 4.50
N SER A 20 21.03 24.26 3.33
CA SER A 20 21.62 24.75 2.08
C SER A 20 20.80 25.88 1.43
N PRO A 21 21.44 26.79 0.67
CA PRO A 21 20.72 27.83 -0.06
C PRO A 21 19.79 27.26 -1.14
N GLU A 22 20.16 26.13 -1.76
CA GLU A 22 19.31 25.41 -2.73
C GLU A 22 17.97 25.00 -2.11
N PHE A 23 18.01 24.50 -0.86
CA PHE A 23 16.80 24.10 -0.15
C PHE A 23 15.96 25.29 0.31
N ALA A 24 16.60 26.40 0.70
CA ALA A 24 15.92 27.65 1.04
C ALA A 24 15.26 28.33 -0.17
N ALA A 25 15.81 28.15 -1.37
CA ALA A 25 15.31 28.73 -2.61
C ALA A 25 14.13 27.96 -3.25
N LEU A 26 13.69 26.84 -2.63
CA LEU A 26 12.57 26.06 -3.15
C LEU A 26 11.28 26.88 -3.16
N ALA A 27 10.59 26.87 -4.32
CA ALA A 27 9.34 27.58 -4.51
C ALA A 27 8.24 27.12 -3.52
N GLU A 28 7.37 28.04 -3.13
CA GLU A 28 6.23 27.78 -2.24
C GLU A 28 5.24 26.78 -2.85
N GLU A 29 4.92 26.95 -4.12
CA GLU A 29 4.05 26.03 -4.84
C GLU A 29 4.77 24.73 -5.17
N GLY A 30 4.20 23.60 -4.74
CA GLY A 30 4.82 22.30 -4.94
C GLY A 30 6.08 22.06 -4.11
N TRP A 31 6.35 22.91 -3.10
CA TRP A 31 7.54 22.86 -2.23
C TRP A 31 7.92 21.43 -1.80
N TRP A 32 6.93 20.64 -1.38
CA TRP A 32 7.17 19.29 -0.87
C TRP A 32 7.71 18.33 -1.94
N LYS A 33 7.26 18.44 -3.19
CA LYS A 33 7.75 17.61 -4.30
C LYS A 33 9.18 18.00 -4.63
N ALA A 34 9.43 19.31 -4.76
CA ALA A 34 10.75 19.84 -5.07
C ALA A 34 11.77 19.50 -3.96
N ALA A 35 11.39 19.64 -2.69
CA ALA A 35 12.21 19.24 -1.55
C ALA A 35 12.51 17.74 -1.53
N THR A 36 11.51 16.90 -1.81
CA THR A 36 11.69 15.44 -1.88
C THR A 36 12.66 15.06 -2.99
N GLN A 37 12.53 15.67 -4.16
CA GLN A 37 13.40 15.44 -5.30
C GLN A 37 14.85 15.85 -4.97
N LEU A 38 15.06 17.08 -4.50
CA LEU A 38 16.38 17.59 -4.12
C LEU A 38 17.06 16.70 -3.07
N LEU A 39 16.33 16.31 -2.02
CA LEU A 39 16.85 15.40 -1.00
C LEU A 39 17.22 14.03 -1.58
N THR A 40 16.41 13.51 -2.52
CA THR A 40 16.67 12.21 -3.16
C THR A 40 17.92 12.27 -4.03
N ASP A 41 18.07 13.32 -4.82
CA ASP A 41 19.23 13.50 -5.71
C ASP A 41 20.53 13.61 -4.89
N LYS A 42 20.54 14.45 -3.84
CA LYS A 42 21.70 14.57 -2.95
C LYS A 42 22.00 13.26 -2.20
N TYR A 43 20.96 12.53 -1.80
CA TYR A 43 21.13 11.23 -1.14
C TYR A 43 21.75 10.19 -2.08
N LEU A 44 21.26 10.06 -3.30
CA LEU A 44 21.80 9.09 -4.25
C LEU A 44 23.22 9.47 -4.71
N ALA A 45 23.52 10.76 -4.79
CA ALA A 45 24.87 11.23 -5.11
C ALA A 45 25.89 10.86 -4.02
N GLU A 46 25.53 10.99 -2.74
CA GLU A 46 26.49 10.82 -1.63
C GLU A 46 26.44 9.46 -0.92
N LEU A 47 25.25 8.86 -0.83
CA LEU A 47 24.97 7.69 0.02
C LEU A 47 24.40 6.50 -0.77
N SER A 48 24.76 6.40 -2.06
CA SER A 48 24.38 5.27 -2.92
C SER A 48 25.13 3.98 -2.62
N ALA A 49 26.31 4.03 -2.00
CA ALA A 49 27.06 2.83 -1.61
C ALA A 49 26.39 2.09 -0.42
N PRO A 50 26.63 0.78 -0.26
CA PRO A 50 26.24 0.05 0.95
C PRO A 50 26.90 0.66 2.20
N PHE A 51 26.15 0.75 3.30
CA PHE A 51 26.75 1.22 4.55
C PHE A 51 27.59 0.13 5.23
N GLY A 52 28.75 0.52 5.75
CA GLY A 52 29.52 -0.30 6.69
C GLY A 52 28.81 -0.48 8.04
N ALA A 53 29.47 -1.20 8.96
CA ALA A 53 29.06 -1.24 10.34
C ALA A 53 29.09 0.17 10.94
N GLU A 54 28.12 0.49 11.80
CA GLU A 54 28.07 1.78 12.48
C GLU A 54 29.29 1.96 13.36
N SER A 55 29.95 3.10 13.25
CA SER A 55 31.07 3.45 14.13
C SER A 55 30.56 3.71 15.55
N ASP A 56 31.41 3.51 16.55
CA ASP A 56 31.06 3.80 17.94
C ASP A 56 30.63 5.25 18.13
N GLY A 57 31.30 6.20 17.46
CA GLY A 57 30.95 7.62 17.49
C GLY A 57 29.57 7.91 16.89
N ASP A 58 29.23 7.29 15.76
CA ASP A 58 27.89 7.39 15.18
C ASP A 58 26.83 6.80 16.11
N PHE A 59 27.12 5.65 16.72
CA PHE A 59 26.21 5.01 17.65
C PHE A 59 25.95 5.89 18.89
N GLU A 60 27.00 6.48 19.46
CA GLU A 60 26.88 7.42 20.57
C GLU A 60 26.09 8.67 20.21
N MET A 61 26.34 9.25 19.03
CA MET A 61 25.56 10.38 18.52
C MET A 61 24.08 9.99 18.36
N ARG A 62 23.80 8.81 17.81
CA ARG A 62 22.43 8.31 17.64
C ARG A 62 21.73 8.08 18.98
N ARG A 63 22.45 7.57 19.98
CA ARG A 63 21.98 7.41 21.36
C ARG A 63 21.66 8.77 21.99
N GLY A 64 22.51 9.78 21.77
CA GLY A 64 22.28 11.16 22.22
C GLY A 64 21.04 11.80 21.60
N LEU A 65 20.74 11.52 20.33
CA LEU A 65 19.53 11.99 19.65
C LEU A 65 18.26 11.22 20.07
N GLN A 66 18.41 9.99 20.56
CA GLN A 66 17.33 9.07 20.91
C GLN A 66 17.32 8.71 22.39
N GLN A 67 17.39 9.71 23.28
CA GLN A 67 17.48 9.51 24.74
C GLN A 67 16.36 8.65 25.36
N ARG A 68 15.23 8.49 24.67
CA ARG A 68 14.08 7.69 25.11
C ARG A 68 14.05 6.26 24.54
N ALA A 69 15.02 5.88 23.71
CA ALA A 69 15.10 4.54 23.16
C ALA A 69 16.06 3.72 24.01
N HIS A 70 15.49 2.84 24.84
CA HIS A 70 16.25 2.02 25.80
C HIS A 70 17.01 0.86 25.13
N ASP A 71 16.52 0.39 23.96
CA ASP A 71 17.04 -0.79 23.26
C ASP A 71 17.75 -0.43 21.94
N LEU A 72 18.62 0.58 21.98
CA LEU A 72 19.42 0.91 20.80
C LEU A 72 20.57 -0.09 20.66
N VAL A 73 20.64 -0.74 19.51
CA VAL A 73 21.76 -1.62 19.13
C VAL A 73 22.50 -0.97 17.95
N PRO A 74 23.84 -1.03 17.89
CA PRO A 74 24.60 -0.55 16.72
C PRO A 74 24.11 -1.18 15.42
N TYR A 75 24.08 -0.41 14.34
CA TYR A 75 23.75 -0.99 13.03
C TYR A 75 24.91 -1.85 12.53
N LEU A 76 24.60 -3.08 12.14
CA LEU A 76 25.52 -3.93 11.40
C LEU A 76 25.77 -3.37 9.98
N ALA A 77 26.83 -3.86 9.35
CA ALA A 77 27.09 -3.59 7.93
C ALA A 77 25.89 -4.04 7.08
N GLU A 78 25.52 -3.22 6.10
CA GLU A 78 24.43 -3.57 5.21
C GLU A 78 24.78 -4.76 4.34
N THR A 79 23.86 -5.70 4.24
CA THR A 79 23.92 -6.71 3.18
C THR A 79 23.45 -6.11 1.87
N GLU A 80 23.82 -6.73 0.74
CA GLU A 80 23.39 -6.31 -0.60
C GLU A 80 21.85 -6.23 -0.72
N ILE A 81 21.13 -7.15 -0.08
CA ILE A 81 19.65 -7.17 -0.06
C ILE A 81 19.11 -5.95 0.71
N GLN A 82 19.70 -5.64 1.86
CA GLN A 82 19.29 -4.49 2.67
C GLN A 82 19.60 -3.17 1.95
N HIS A 83 20.75 -3.08 1.29
CA HIS A 83 21.15 -1.94 0.48
C HIS A 83 20.17 -1.68 -0.67
N LYS A 84 19.84 -2.69 -1.48
CA LYS A 84 18.83 -2.59 -2.55
C LYS A 84 17.48 -2.15 -1.99
N LYS A 85 17.04 -2.74 -0.88
CA LYS A 85 15.78 -2.37 -0.21
C LYS A 85 15.80 -0.93 0.30
N ARG A 86 16.92 -0.47 0.86
CA ARG A 86 17.09 0.93 1.30
C ARG A 86 16.95 1.87 0.13
N LEU A 87 17.68 1.65 -0.97
CA LEU A 87 17.60 2.50 -2.16
C LEU A 87 16.19 2.50 -2.78
N HIS A 88 15.53 1.34 -2.86
CA HIS A 88 14.16 1.25 -3.38
C HIS A 88 13.15 2.05 -2.53
N THR A 89 13.36 2.12 -1.22
CA THR A 89 12.41 2.77 -0.29
C THR A 89 12.79 4.19 0.10
N ILE A 90 13.95 4.70 -0.33
CA ILE A 90 14.49 5.96 0.17
C ILE A 90 13.65 7.18 -0.22
N ALA A 91 13.16 7.24 -1.46
CA ALA A 91 12.32 8.35 -1.93
C ALA A 91 11.08 8.53 -1.05
N LYS A 92 10.44 7.42 -0.64
CA LYS A 92 9.30 7.45 0.30
C LYS A 92 9.70 7.92 1.69
N ARG A 93 10.85 7.47 2.22
CA ARG A 93 11.38 7.93 3.53
C ARG A 93 11.67 9.44 3.50
N LEU A 94 12.30 9.93 2.43
CA LEU A 94 12.63 11.35 2.24
C LEU A 94 11.38 12.21 2.04
N SER A 95 10.37 11.72 1.32
CA SER A 95 9.07 12.40 1.21
C SER A 95 8.42 12.60 2.58
N ASN A 96 8.46 11.56 3.43
CA ASN A 96 7.94 11.66 4.79
C ASN A 96 8.76 12.66 5.64
N TYR A 97 10.09 12.67 5.49
CA TYR A 97 10.95 13.66 6.13
C TYR A 97 10.60 15.09 5.70
N ALA A 98 10.52 15.35 4.40
CA ALA A 98 10.17 16.66 3.85
C ALA A 98 8.81 17.17 4.38
N LYS A 99 7.81 16.28 4.49
CA LYS A 99 6.51 16.63 5.12
C LYS A 99 6.64 17.03 6.59
N THR A 100 7.60 16.47 7.33
CA THR A 100 7.80 16.82 8.74
C THR A 100 8.41 18.20 8.92
N ILE A 101 9.35 18.59 8.04
CA ILE A 101 10.03 19.89 8.09
C ILE A 101 9.36 20.97 7.23
N SER A 102 8.28 20.63 6.54
CA SER A 102 7.56 21.57 5.68
C SER A 102 7.12 22.82 6.45
N PRO A 103 7.34 24.03 5.92
CA PRO A 103 6.90 25.27 6.55
C PRO A 103 5.37 25.31 6.71
N TYR A 104 4.63 24.59 5.87
CA TYR A 104 3.17 24.49 5.89
C TYR A 104 2.63 23.45 6.88
N ASN A 105 3.50 22.73 7.58
CA ASN A 105 3.05 21.78 8.59
C ASN A 105 2.51 22.56 9.80
N ALA A 106 1.21 22.43 10.10
CA ALA A 106 0.53 23.17 11.17
C ALA A 106 1.22 23.08 12.54
N ARG A 107 1.98 22.01 12.80
CA ARG A 107 2.78 21.85 14.02
C ARG A 107 3.98 22.78 14.06
N HIS A 108 4.61 23.06 12.92
CA HIS A 108 5.72 24.01 12.81
C HIS A 108 5.25 25.45 12.96
N ALA A 109 4.11 25.81 12.35
CA ALA A 109 3.50 27.13 12.52
C ALA A 109 3.28 27.47 14.01
N LYS A 110 2.74 26.52 14.78
CA LYS A 110 2.52 26.70 16.23
C LYS A 110 3.82 26.82 17.03
N LYS A 111 4.88 26.10 16.64
CA LYS A 111 6.17 26.11 17.36
C LYS A 111 6.96 27.40 17.13
N GLN A 112 6.79 28.04 15.97
CA GLN A 112 7.46 29.31 15.64
C GLN A 112 6.72 30.54 16.16
N GLY A 113 5.62 30.37 16.91
CA GLY A 113 4.81 31.50 17.38
C GLY A 113 4.10 32.26 16.25
N ALA A 114 4.15 31.75 15.02
CA ALA A 114 3.44 32.33 13.89
C ALA A 114 1.96 31.98 14.01
N THR A 115 1.11 33.01 14.00
CA THR A 115 -0.33 32.82 13.76
C THR A 115 -0.47 32.12 12.42
N ALA A 116 -0.96 30.87 12.45
CA ALA A 116 -1.06 30.03 11.26
C ALA A 116 -1.73 30.83 10.14
N PRO A 117 -1.10 30.95 8.95
CA PRO A 117 -1.69 31.71 7.87
C PRO A 117 -3.04 31.08 7.53
N THR A 118 -4.09 31.87 7.66
CA THR A 118 -5.46 31.50 7.31
C THR A 118 -5.54 31.42 5.79
N VAL A 119 -5.02 30.33 5.22
CA VAL A 119 -5.13 30.07 3.78
C VAL A 119 -6.59 29.77 3.50
N LYS A 120 -7.34 30.82 3.12
CA LYS A 120 -8.65 30.69 2.50
C LYS A 120 -8.44 29.91 1.20
N LYS A 121 -8.76 28.61 1.22
CA LYS A 121 -8.84 27.78 0.01
C LYS A 121 -9.83 28.42 -0.95
N LYS A 122 -9.34 29.25 -1.89
CA LYS A 122 -10.09 29.59 -3.09
C LYS A 122 -9.96 28.39 -4.01
N HIS A 123 -11.04 27.63 -4.14
CA HIS A 123 -11.22 26.75 -5.29
C HIS A 123 -11.40 27.65 -6.52
N SER A 124 -10.33 27.91 -7.25
CA SER A 124 -10.43 28.39 -8.63
C SER A 124 -10.11 27.24 -9.56
N LEU A 125 -11.16 26.66 -10.14
CA LEU A 125 -11.03 26.06 -11.46
C LEU A 125 -10.58 27.18 -12.40
N SER A 126 -9.44 26.99 -13.07
CA SER A 126 -9.11 27.76 -14.26
C SER A 126 -8.46 26.83 -15.28
N THR A 127 -9.25 26.51 -16.28
CA THR A 127 -8.84 26.05 -17.61
C THR A 127 -7.95 27.11 -18.25
N MET A 128 -6.77 26.74 -18.73
CA MET A 128 -6.13 27.42 -19.86
C MET A 128 -5.25 26.42 -20.62
N GLU A 129 -5.74 26.05 -21.80
CA GLU A 129 -4.94 25.69 -22.96
C GLU A 129 -4.08 26.89 -23.38
N ALA A 130 -2.78 26.65 -23.63
CA ALA A 130 -1.99 27.41 -24.60
C ALA A 130 -0.71 26.65 -25.00
N ALA A 131 -0.70 26.22 -26.26
CA ALA A 131 0.41 26.16 -27.20
C ALA A 131 1.82 25.79 -26.69
N ARG A 132 2.23 24.53 -26.97
CA ARG A 132 3.64 24.19 -27.21
C ARG A 132 3.78 23.71 -28.65
N GLY A 133 4.73 24.32 -29.37
CA GLY A 133 5.06 24.01 -30.76
C GLY A 133 5.71 22.62 -30.93
N PRO A 134 5.89 22.18 -32.18
CA PRO A 134 6.27 20.82 -32.53
C PRO A 134 7.74 20.53 -32.16
N VAL A 135 7.96 19.46 -31.42
CA VAL A 135 9.27 18.84 -31.20
C VAL A 135 9.47 17.80 -32.32
N PRO A 136 10.64 17.72 -32.98
CA PRO A 136 10.88 16.74 -34.03
C PRO A 136 10.89 15.32 -33.46
N ASN A 137 10.15 14.44 -34.14
CA ASN A 137 9.90 13.04 -33.80
C ASN A 137 11.19 12.23 -33.64
N ALA A 138 11.33 11.57 -32.50
CA ALA A 138 12.13 10.35 -32.37
C ALA A 138 11.37 9.18 -33.02
N PRO A 139 12.05 8.21 -33.66
CA PRO A 139 11.38 7.15 -34.37
C PRO A 139 10.85 6.08 -33.40
N GLY A 140 9.53 5.88 -33.41
CA GLY A 140 8.91 4.57 -33.18
C GLY A 140 8.43 4.24 -31.77
N GLU A 141 7.73 5.14 -31.08
CA GLU A 141 6.77 4.72 -30.06
C GLU A 141 5.40 4.61 -30.74
N GLU A 142 4.90 3.38 -30.92
CA GLU A 142 3.52 3.18 -31.34
C GLU A 142 2.58 3.84 -30.32
N PRO A 143 1.63 4.68 -30.77
CA PRO A 143 0.71 5.33 -29.84
C PRO A 143 -0.08 4.27 -29.09
N GLU A 144 0.07 4.22 -27.77
CA GLU A 144 -0.73 3.35 -26.91
C GLU A 144 -2.22 3.60 -27.23
N SER A 145 -2.91 2.55 -27.64
CA SER A 145 -4.30 2.64 -28.08
C SER A 145 -5.15 3.19 -26.92
N PRO A 146 -5.95 4.26 -27.13
CA PRO A 146 -6.82 4.85 -26.10
C PRO A 146 -7.74 3.83 -25.43
N PHE A 147 -8.05 2.72 -26.11
CA PHE A 147 -8.85 1.62 -25.60
C PHE A 147 -8.19 0.88 -24.43
N GLU A 148 -6.86 0.80 -24.41
CA GLU A 148 -6.12 -0.03 -23.44
C GLU A 148 -5.95 0.66 -22.07
N SER A 149 -5.76 1.99 -22.08
CA SER A 149 -5.68 2.77 -20.84
C SER A 149 -7.02 2.73 -20.09
N GLN A 150 -8.12 2.89 -20.84
CA GLN A 150 -9.47 2.84 -20.29
C GLN A 150 -9.84 1.44 -19.77
N ALA A 151 -9.43 0.36 -20.44
CA ALA A 151 -9.67 -1.00 -19.98
C ALA A 151 -8.93 -1.33 -18.67
N MET A 152 -7.68 -0.86 -18.52
CA MET A 152 -6.90 -1.07 -17.29
C MET A 152 -7.41 -0.21 -16.14
N ASP A 153 -7.80 1.04 -16.41
CA ASP A 153 -8.43 1.91 -15.41
C ASP A 153 -9.79 1.37 -14.97
N ASN A 154 -10.58 0.82 -15.90
CA ASN A 154 -11.83 0.13 -15.59
C ASN A 154 -11.57 -1.14 -14.77
N LEU A 155 -10.53 -1.92 -15.06
CA LEU A 155 -10.15 -3.08 -14.27
C LEU A 155 -9.74 -2.69 -12.86
N LEU A 156 -8.86 -1.70 -12.71
CA LEU A 156 -8.42 -1.20 -11.41
C LEU A 156 -9.58 -0.61 -10.63
N HIS A 157 -10.51 0.08 -11.30
CA HIS A 157 -11.73 0.58 -10.70
C HIS A 157 -12.68 -0.55 -10.29
N THR A 158 -12.88 -1.58 -11.12
CA THR A 158 -13.70 -2.77 -10.81
C THR A 158 -13.11 -3.59 -9.67
N LEU A 159 -11.80 -3.81 -9.66
CA LEU A 159 -11.09 -4.48 -8.56
C LEU A 159 -11.12 -3.64 -7.28
N ALA A 160 -10.97 -2.31 -7.38
CA ALA A 160 -11.05 -1.40 -6.24
C ALA A 160 -12.49 -1.17 -5.73
N SER A 161 -13.49 -1.34 -6.60
CA SER A 161 -14.91 -1.23 -6.26
C SER A 161 -15.51 -2.55 -5.78
N THR A 162 -14.76 -3.67 -5.85
CA THR A 162 -15.15 -4.86 -5.09
C THR A 162 -15.35 -4.42 -3.65
N PRO A 163 -16.57 -4.59 -3.08
CA PRO A 163 -16.85 -4.11 -1.74
C PRO A 163 -15.88 -4.83 -0.82
N THR A 164 -14.87 -4.09 -0.34
CA THR A 164 -13.84 -4.63 0.55
C THR A 164 -14.59 -5.30 1.66
N LYS A 165 -14.50 -6.64 1.80
CA LYS A 165 -15.33 -7.44 2.72
C LYS A 165 -15.43 -6.68 4.03
N THR A 166 -16.53 -5.95 4.22
CA THR A 166 -16.62 -5.08 5.39
C THR A 166 -16.67 -6.05 6.55
N ALA A 167 -15.64 -6.02 7.39
CA ALA A 167 -15.52 -6.95 8.49
C ALA A 167 -16.86 -7.00 9.24
N ALA A 168 -17.30 -8.20 9.58
CA ALA A 168 -18.53 -8.39 10.33
C ALA A 168 -18.46 -7.53 11.60
N THR A 169 -19.50 -6.74 11.82
CA THR A 169 -19.58 -5.92 13.02
C THR A 169 -19.79 -6.86 14.19
N SER A 170 -18.96 -6.81 15.23
CA SER A 170 -19.18 -7.61 16.45
C SER A 170 -19.93 -6.81 17.52
N GLY A 171 -20.57 -7.47 18.47
CA GLY A 171 -21.20 -6.77 19.60
C GLY A 171 -20.19 -5.91 20.38
N PHE A 172 -18.94 -6.35 20.49
CA PHE A 172 -17.85 -5.56 21.09
C PHE A 172 -17.60 -4.23 20.35
N GLN A 173 -17.62 -4.24 19.01
CA GLN A 173 -17.45 -3.03 18.23
C GLN A 173 -18.61 -2.05 18.44
N LEU A 174 -19.84 -2.55 18.52
CA LEU A 174 -21.01 -1.74 18.85
C LEU A 174 -20.94 -1.18 20.27
N PHE A 175 -20.49 -1.97 21.25
CA PHE A 175 -20.28 -1.48 22.62
C PHE A 175 -19.25 -0.34 22.64
N LYS A 176 -18.12 -0.51 21.95
CA LYS A 176 -17.04 0.48 21.90
C LYS A 176 -17.48 1.81 21.28
N SER A 177 -18.41 1.79 20.32
CA SER A 177 -18.97 3.00 19.68
C SER A 177 -20.22 3.56 20.37
N SER A 178 -20.92 2.78 21.21
CA SER A 178 -22.12 3.22 21.94
C SER A 178 -21.83 4.19 23.08
N ASP A 179 -22.84 4.90 23.58
CA ASP A 179 -22.73 5.73 24.79
C ASP A 179 -23.09 4.95 26.08
N HIS A 180 -22.82 3.64 26.09
CA HIS A 180 -23.13 2.78 27.22
C HIS A 180 -22.47 3.31 28.53
N PRO A 181 -23.20 3.39 29.66
CA PRO A 181 -22.69 4.01 30.89
C PRO A 181 -21.48 3.29 31.49
N ALA A 182 -21.38 1.97 31.26
CA ALA A 182 -20.21 1.18 31.68
C ALA A 182 -18.99 1.36 30.75
N LYS A 183 -19.14 1.98 29.57
CA LYS A 183 -17.99 2.24 28.68
C LYS A 183 -17.01 3.15 29.43
N PRO A 184 -15.73 2.77 29.55
CA PRO A 184 -14.78 3.61 30.25
C PRO A 184 -14.70 4.96 29.52
N LYS A 185 -14.73 6.06 30.28
CA LYS A 185 -14.36 7.34 29.70
C LYS A 185 -12.89 7.25 29.31
N ASN A 186 -12.52 7.83 28.17
CA ASN A 186 -11.12 7.83 27.73
C ASN A 186 -10.34 8.77 28.67
N ALA A 187 -9.99 8.26 29.85
CA ALA A 187 -9.81 9.06 31.06
C ALA A 187 -8.41 9.69 31.18
N ASP A 188 -7.47 9.34 30.31
CA ASP A 188 -6.12 9.90 30.37
C ASP A 188 -5.62 10.28 28.98
N VAL A 189 -6.15 11.41 28.48
CA VAL A 189 -5.50 12.17 27.40
C VAL A 189 -4.42 13.07 28.01
N ARG A 190 -3.51 12.52 28.81
CA ARG A 190 -2.32 13.26 29.24
C ARG A 190 -1.44 13.43 27.99
N HIS A 191 -1.38 14.66 27.47
CA HIS A 191 -0.65 15.06 26.24
C HIS A 191 -1.32 14.83 24.88
N GLY A 192 -2.65 14.77 24.81
CA GLY A 192 -3.34 14.75 23.50
C GLY A 192 -3.28 13.40 22.78
N LYS A 193 -2.77 12.35 23.43
CA LYS A 193 -2.80 10.97 22.93
C LYS A 193 -3.22 10.05 24.07
N GLY A 194 -4.47 9.59 24.04
CA GLY A 194 -4.90 8.51 24.93
C GLY A 194 -4.21 7.20 24.53
N ASP A 195 -3.92 6.36 25.52
CA ASP A 195 -3.45 5.00 25.28
C ASP A 195 -4.61 4.15 24.75
N MET A 196 -4.70 4.08 23.42
CA MET A 196 -5.77 3.35 22.73
C MET A 196 -5.70 1.83 22.98
N ALA A 197 -4.52 1.29 23.30
CA ALA A 197 -4.37 -0.12 23.61
C ALA A 197 -4.95 -0.41 24.99
N ALA A 198 -4.57 0.37 26.01
CA ALA A 198 -5.14 0.26 27.35
C ALA A 198 -6.65 0.48 27.35
N PHE A 199 -7.14 1.48 26.62
CA PHE A 199 -8.58 1.72 26.44
C PHE A 199 -9.30 0.51 25.82
N SER A 200 -8.73 -0.06 24.75
CA SER A 200 -9.34 -1.21 24.07
C SER A 200 -9.36 -2.46 24.94
N SER A 201 -8.29 -2.71 25.71
CA SER A 201 -8.24 -3.83 26.67
C SER A 201 -9.25 -3.65 27.80
N LEU A 202 -9.40 -2.43 28.34
CA LEU A 202 -10.37 -2.14 29.39
C LEU A 202 -11.81 -2.28 28.87
N CYS A 203 -12.10 -1.80 27.67
CA CYS A 203 -13.40 -2.04 27.03
C CYS A 203 -13.67 -3.54 26.85
N ALA A 204 -12.68 -4.34 26.47
CA ALA A 204 -12.86 -5.78 26.27
C ALA A 204 -13.18 -6.48 27.59
N GLN A 205 -12.47 -6.12 28.67
CA GLN A 205 -12.74 -6.63 30.00
C GLN A 205 -14.16 -6.27 30.47
N ILE A 206 -14.56 -4.99 30.35
CA ILE A 206 -15.91 -4.55 30.73
C ILE A 206 -16.96 -5.28 29.89
N TYR A 207 -16.79 -5.34 28.58
CA TYR A 207 -17.72 -6.00 27.67
C TYR A 207 -17.95 -7.47 28.02
N SER A 208 -16.90 -8.19 28.45
CA SER A 208 -17.02 -9.59 28.86
C SER A 208 -17.88 -9.81 30.12
N GLN A 209 -18.04 -8.76 30.94
CA GLN A 209 -18.77 -8.78 32.21
C GLN A 209 -20.12 -8.05 32.13
N LEU A 210 -20.52 -7.55 30.96
CA LEU A 210 -21.78 -6.82 30.81
C LEU A 210 -22.99 -7.76 30.97
N PRO A 211 -23.97 -7.40 31.82
CA PRO A 211 -25.18 -8.19 31.97
C PRO A 211 -26.06 -8.15 30.72
N ASP A 212 -25.95 -7.11 29.90
CA ASP A 212 -26.72 -6.87 28.67
C ASP A 212 -25.90 -7.12 27.39
N ARG A 213 -24.78 -7.85 27.50
CA ARG A 213 -23.91 -8.20 26.36
C ARG A 213 -24.69 -8.77 25.16
N GLU A 214 -25.69 -9.61 25.42
CA GLU A 214 -26.52 -10.24 24.39
C GLU A 214 -27.26 -9.24 23.50
N VAL A 215 -27.61 -8.06 24.04
CA VAL A 215 -28.26 -6.99 23.27
C VAL A 215 -27.33 -6.47 22.18
N PHE A 216 -26.04 -6.29 22.49
CA PHE A 216 -25.03 -5.86 21.52
C PHE A 216 -24.77 -6.94 20.46
N GLU A 217 -24.69 -8.21 20.85
CA GLU A 217 -24.50 -9.30 19.89
C GLU A 217 -25.70 -9.44 18.94
N LYS A 218 -26.92 -9.38 19.47
CA LYS A 218 -28.14 -9.38 18.66
C LYS A 218 -28.16 -8.20 17.68
N ARG A 219 -27.81 -7.00 18.15
CA ARG A 219 -27.76 -5.82 17.29
C ARG A 219 -26.68 -5.94 16.21
N ALA A 220 -25.53 -6.53 16.54
CA ALA A 220 -24.46 -6.81 15.59
C ALA A 220 -24.93 -7.80 14.51
N MET A 221 -25.66 -8.85 14.89
CA MET A 221 -26.29 -9.78 13.95
C MET A 221 -27.29 -9.06 13.02
N GLU A 222 -28.17 -8.20 13.56
CA GLU A 222 -29.13 -7.42 12.77
C GLU A 222 -28.42 -6.48 11.77
N VAL A 223 -27.38 -5.76 12.21
CA VAL A 223 -26.59 -4.87 11.34
C VAL A 223 -25.90 -5.67 10.23
N ASN A 224 -25.35 -6.84 10.55
CA ASN A 224 -24.71 -7.70 9.56
C ASN A 224 -25.72 -8.35 8.61
N ALA A 225 -26.94 -8.68 9.08
CA ALA A 225 -28.03 -9.18 8.25
C ALA A 225 -28.55 -8.09 7.30
N ALA A 226 -28.81 -6.88 7.80
CA ALA A 226 -29.21 -5.74 6.99
C ALA A 226 -28.15 -5.37 5.96
N ARG A 227 -26.86 -5.41 6.34
CA ARG A 227 -25.76 -5.18 5.39
C ARG A 227 -25.74 -6.24 4.29
N ARG A 228 -25.96 -7.51 4.63
CA ARG A 228 -26.09 -8.60 3.64
C ARG A 228 -27.29 -8.43 2.72
N ALA A 229 -28.40 -7.85 3.20
CA ALA A 229 -29.59 -7.60 2.40
C ALA A 229 -29.48 -6.36 1.49
N VAL A 230 -28.63 -5.38 1.84
CA VAL A 230 -28.43 -4.12 1.08
C VAL A 230 -27.31 -4.22 0.05
N ILE A 231 -26.31 -5.07 0.30
CA ILE A 231 -25.42 -5.50 -0.78
C ILE A 231 -26.36 -6.19 -1.77
N PRO A 232 -26.59 -5.63 -2.97
CA PRO A 232 -27.35 -6.33 -3.98
C PRO A 232 -26.75 -7.73 -4.03
N GLU A 233 -27.57 -8.78 -4.05
CA GLU A 233 -27.13 -10.02 -4.66
C GLU A 233 -26.61 -9.58 -6.03
N ALA A 234 -25.30 -9.34 -6.10
CA ALA A 234 -24.62 -8.98 -7.32
C ALA A 234 -24.52 -10.31 -8.05
N ASP A 235 -25.67 -10.81 -8.48
CA ASP A 235 -25.89 -11.92 -9.39
C ASP A 235 -25.50 -11.47 -10.80
N ALA A 236 -24.48 -10.61 -10.95
CA ALA A 236 -23.56 -10.87 -12.03
C ALA A 236 -22.94 -12.20 -11.64
N PRO A 237 -23.25 -13.31 -12.34
CA PRO A 237 -22.80 -14.64 -11.98
C PRO A 237 -21.32 -14.54 -11.67
N ARG A 238 -20.85 -15.13 -10.57
CA ARG A 238 -19.41 -15.08 -10.22
C ARG A 238 -18.57 -15.53 -11.42
N VAL A 239 -19.13 -16.44 -12.21
CA VAL A 239 -18.65 -16.85 -13.53
C VAL A 239 -18.43 -15.67 -14.47
N GLU A 240 -19.41 -14.79 -14.69
CA GLU A 240 -19.29 -13.63 -15.57
C GLU A 240 -18.17 -12.67 -15.12
N GLN A 241 -17.98 -12.49 -13.80
CA GLN A 241 -16.87 -11.66 -13.30
C GLN A 241 -15.51 -12.30 -13.58
N VAL A 242 -15.40 -13.62 -13.43
CA VAL A 242 -14.18 -14.37 -13.75
C VAL A 242 -13.91 -14.36 -15.26
N GLU A 243 -14.95 -14.58 -16.07
CA GLU A 243 -14.88 -14.53 -17.54
C GLU A 243 -14.43 -13.16 -18.05
N GLN A 244 -14.84 -12.06 -17.40
CA GLN A 244 -14.37 -10.72 -17.73
C GLN A 244 -12.92 -10.48 -17.27
N LEU A 245 -12.51 -11.09 -16.16
CA LEU A 245 -11.18 -10.91 -15.58
C LEU A 245 -10.09 -11.65 -16.37
N VAL A 246 -10.37 -12.86 -16.87
CA VAL A 246 -9.40 -13.71 -17.55
C VAL A 246 -8.74 -13.02 -18.76
N PRO A 247 -9.48 -12.43 -19.72
CA PRO A 247 -8.88 -11.71 -20.85
C PRO A 247 -7.97 -10.55 -20.43
N LEU A 248 -8.33 -9.86 -19.35
CA LEU A 248 -7.57 -8.71 -18.85
C LEU A 248 -6.25 -9.14 -18.21
N LEU A 249 -6.26 -10.25 -17.48
CA LEU A 249 -5.05 -10.84 -16.91
C LEU A 249 -4.14 -11.39 -18.03
N VAL A 250 -4.72 -12.06 -19.03
CA VAL A 250 -3.98 -12.51 -20.22
C VAL A 250 -3.29 -11.33 -20.90
N HIS A 251 -4.03 -10.24 -21.15
CA HIS A 251 -3.49 -9.03 -21.76
C HIS A 251 -2.35 -8.41 -20.93
N LEU A 252 -2.55 -8.29 -19.62
CA LEU A 252 -1.54 -7.76 -18.70
C LEU A 252 -0.25 -8.59 -18.74
N PHE A 253 -0.36 -9.91 -18.65
CA PHE A 253 0.80 -10.79 -18.67
C PHE A 253 1.51 -10.78 -20.04
N ASN A 254 0.77 -10.74 -21.15
CA ASN A 254 1.37 -10.59 -22.48
C ASN A 254 2.17 -9.28 -22.58
N LYS A 255 1.64 -8.17 -22.06
CA LYS A 255 2.37 -6.89 -22.01
C LYS A 255 3.63 -6.96 -21.15
N VAL A 256 3.55 -7.60 -19.98
CA VAL A 256 4.72 -7.82 -19.11
C VAL A 256 5.76 -8.67 -19.82
N ALA A 257 5.36 -9.76 -20.47
CA ALA A 257 6.25 -10.63 -21.24
C ALA A 257 6.95 -9.87 -22.37
N HIS A 258 6.21 -9.08 -23.16
CA HIS A 258 6.80 -8.29 -24.23
C HIS A 258 7.76 -7.20 -23.73
N ARG A 259 7.41 -6.48 -22.65
CA ARG A 259 8.22 -5.36 -22.15
C ARG A 259 9.45 -5.80 -21.36
N THR A 260 9.36 -6.93 -20.65
CA THR A 260 10.36 -7.29 -19.64
C THR A 260 10.99 -8.66 -19.86
N GLY A 261 10.42 -9.50 -20.74
CA GLY A 261 10.80 -10.89 -20.90
C GLY A 261 10.30 -11.82 -19.79
N TYR A 262 9.58 -11.31 -18.78
CA TYR A 262 9.00 -12.13 -17.72
C TYR A 262 7.67 -12.75 -18.17
N VAL A 263 7.57 -14.07 -18.04
CA VAL A 263 6.35 -14.83 -18.40
C VAL A 263 5.55 -15.16 -17.15
N GLY A 264 4.22 -15.16 -17.30
CA GLY A 264 3.28 -15.47 -16.23
C GLY A 264 2.48 -16.74 -16.54
N TRP A 265 2.15 -17.51 -15.50
CA TRP A 265 1.16 -18.56 -15.58
C TRP A 265 0.17 -18.38 -14.44
N LEU A 266 -1.12 -18.41 -14.77
CA LEU A 266 -2.17 -18.15 -13.81
C LEU A 266 -3.19 -19.29 -13.85
N LEU A 267 -3.53 -19.76 -12.66
CA LEU A 267 -4.60 -20.72 -12.43
C LEU A 267 -5.68 -19.99 -11.62
N ILE A 268 -6.90 -19.96 -12.15
CA ILE A 268 -8.06 -19.42 -11.44
C ILE A 268 -9.07 -20.55 -11.27
N GLY A 269 -9.68 -20.66 -10.10
CA GLY A 269 -10.77 -21.60 -9.92
C GLY A 269 -11.57 -21.36 -8.65
N GLY A 270 -12.75 -21.98 -8.59
CA GLY A 270 -13.67 -21.86 -7.47
C GLY A 270 -15.00 -22.57 -7.72
N ILE A 271 -15.92 -22.44 -6.77
CA ILE A 271 -17.30 -22.93 -6.92
C ILE A 271 -18.13 -21.87 -7.65
N ASN A 272 -18.74 -22.25 -8.78
CA ASN A 272 -19.68 -21.41 -9.52
C ASN A 272 -21.07 -21.34 -8.84
N GLU A 273 -21.99 -20.58 -9.41
CA GLU A 273 -23.37 -20.44 -8.90
C GLU A 273 -24.15 -21.77 -8.80
N HIS A 274 -23.73 -22.82 -9.50
CA HIS A 274 -24.36 -24.13 -9.48
C HIS A 274 -23.75 -25.09 -8.45
N GLY A 275 -22.81 -24.63 -7.63
CA GLY A 275 -22.10 -25.53 -6.71
C GLY A 275 -21.07 -26.42 -7.41
N VAL A 276 -20.74 -26.13 -8.67
CA VAL A 276 -19.79 -26.92 -9.47
C VAL A 276 -18.43 -26.23 -9.45
N LEU A 277 -17.37 -27.01 -9.29
CA LEU A 277 -16.01 -26.54 -9.42
C LEU A 277 -15.76 -26.10 -10.88
N ALA A 278 -15.36 -24.84 -11.05
CA ALA A 278 -14.97 -24.27 -12.33
C ALA A 278 -13.51 -23.79 -12.25
N THR A 279 -12.73 -24.06 -13.29
CA THR A 279 -11.32 -23.69 -13.38
C THR A 279 -10.99 -23.11 -14.75
N GLU A 280 -10.11 -22.11 -14.75
CA GLU A 280 -9.60 -21.42 -15.93
C GLU A 280 -8.07 -21.38 -15.85
N HIS A 281 -7.41 -21.74 -16.95
CA HIS A 281 -5.96 -21.91 -17.02
C HIS A 281 -5.36 -21.09 -18.18
N PRO A 282 -5.33 -19.76 -18.07
CA PRO A 282 -4.73 -18.93 -19.10
C PRO A 282 -3.20 -19.04 -19.12
N CYS A 283 -2.68 -19.55 -20.24
CA CYS A 283 -1.27 -19.46 -20.56
C CYS A 283 -0.97 -18.15 -21.29
N THR A 284 0.10 -17.45 -20.91
CA THR A 284 0.48 -16.15 -21.50
C THR A 284 1.82 -16.20 -22.24
N ALA A 285 2.42 -17.39 -22.30
CA ALA A 285 3.69 -17.59 -22.95
C ALA A 285 3.72 -18.93 -23.67
N TYR A 286 4.14 -18.87 -24.93
CA TYR A 286 4.40 -20.03 -25.74
C TYR A 286 5.90 -20.15 -25.98
N SER A 287 6.41 -21.37 -25.94
CA SER A 287 7.77 -21.67 -26.39
C SER A 287 7.94 -21.35 -27.87
N LEU A 288 9.19 -21.33 -28.36
CA LEU A 288 9.49 -21.17 -29.79
C LEU A 288 8.78 -22.22 -30.67
N GLY A 289 8.47 -23.39 -30.13
CA GLY A 289 7.71 -24.45 -30.82
C GLY A 289 6.20 -24.30 -30.75
N GLY A 290 5.69 -23.19 -30.20
CA GLY A 290 4.26 -22.98 -29.99
C GLY A 290 3.67 -23.72 -28.80
N HIS A 291 4.49 -24.42 -28.00
CA HIS A 291 3.98 -25.12 -26.82
C HIS A 291 3.67 -24.17 -25.68
N SER A 292 2.53 -24.36 -25.01
CA SER A 292 2.19 -23.65 -23.79
C SER A 292 3.12 -24.06 -22.63
N PHE A 293 3.12 -23.28 -21.54
CA PHE A 293 3.87 -23.65 -20.33
C PHE A 293 3.37 -24.98 -19.73
N GLU A 294 2.06 -25.23 -19.74
CA GLU A 294 1.44 -26.46 -19.26
C GLU A 294 1.93 -27.67 -20.06
N GLU A 295 1.96 -27.56 -21.38
CA GLU A 295 2.49 -28.61 -22.26
C GLU A 295 3.97 -28.86 -21.98
N HIS A 296 4.76 -27.81 -21.82
CA HIS A 296 6.18 -27.92 -21.48
C HIS A 296 6.39 -28.61 -20.12
N LEU A 297 5.62 -28.21 -19.11
CA LEU A 297 5.72 -28.73 -17.74
C LEU A 297 5.24 -30.18 -17.67
N ALA A 298 4.11 -30.50 -18.31
CA ALA A 298 3.58 -31.85 -18.39
C ALA A 298 4.58 -32.80 -19.07
N ALA A 299 5.18 -32.39 -20.20
CA ALA A 299 6.20 -33.17 -20.89
C ALA A 299 7.44 -33.41 -20.01
N ARG A 300 7.91 -32.38 -19.28
CA ARG A 300 9.02 -32.48 -18.32
C ARG A 300 8.75 -33.48 -17.19
N MET A 301 7.51 -33.58 -16.74
CA MET A 301 7.09 -34.48 -15.66
C MET A 301 6.70 -35.88 -16.13
N GLY A 302 6.62 -36.11 -17.45
CA GLY A 302 6.06 -37.34 -18.00
C GLY A 302 4.56 -37.48 -17.72
N TRP A 303 3.85 -36.36 -17.61
CA TRP A 303 2.40 -36.29 -17.35
C TRP A 303 1.66 -35.82 -18.59
N SER A 304 0.35 -36.10 -18.65
CA SER A 304 -0.54 -35.37 -19.55
C SER A 304 -0.88 -33.99 -18.97
N VAL A 305 -1.23 -33.04 -19.83
CA VAL A 305 -1.71 -31.72 -19.39
C VAL A 305 -2.96 -31.88 -18.51
N GLU A 306 -3.88 -32.76 -18.89
CA GLU A 306 -5.08 -33.08 -18.10
C GLU A 306 -4.73 -33.53 -16.67
N ARG A 307 -3.75 -34.43 -16.51
CA ARG A 307 -3.30 -34.86 -15.18
C ARG A 307 -2.70 -33.71 -14.39
N LEU A 308 -1.95 -32.82 -15.02
CA LEU A 308 -1.39 -31.64 -14.38
C LEU A 308 -2.51 -30.72 -13.84
N LEU A 309 -3.56 -30.49 -14.64
CA LEU A 309 -4.69 -29.64 -14.25
C LEU A 309 -5.55 -30.28 -13.15
N LEU A 310 -5.77 -31.59 -13.18
CA LEU A 310 -6.49 -32.31 -12.13
C LEU A 310 -5.86 -32.15 -10.73
N VAL A 311 -4.53 -32.02 -10.64
CA VAL A 311 -3.86 -31.76 -9.35
C VAL A 311 -4.29 -30.41 -8.77
N PHE A 312 -4.54 -29.42 -9.62
CA PHE A 312 -5.05 -28.13 -9.16
C PHE A 312 -6.53 -28.20 -8.80
N ASP A 313 -7.33 -28.95 -9.57
CA ASP A 313 -8.74 -29.18 -9.23
C ASP A 313 -8.88 -29.87 -7.88
N ASP A 314 -8.07 -30.89 -7.59
CA ASP A 314 -8.04 -31.58 -6.30
C ASP A 314 -7.64 -30.63 -5.16
N PHE A 315 -6.64 -29.76 -5.38
CA PHE A 315 -6.30 -28.72 -4.42
C PHE A 315 -7.46 -27.76 -4.15
N LEU A 316 -8.23 -27.39 -5.17
CA LEU A 316 -9.40 -26.53 -4.97
C LEU A 316 -10.52 -27.22 -4.20
N ARG A 317 -10.73 -28.53 -4.42
CA ARG A 317 -11.67 -29.32 -3.61
C ARG A 317 -11.25 -29.31 -2.14
N ASP A 318 -9.98 -29.58 -1.85
CA ASP A 318 -9.44 -29.54 -0.48
C ASP A 318 -9.62 -28.17 0.23
N VAL A 319 -9.65 -27.08 -0.54
CA VAL A 319 -9.83 -25.72 -0.01
C VAL A 319 -11.30 -25.35 0.19
N LEU A 320 -12.20 -25.93 -0.59
CA LEU A 320 -13.60 -25.50 -0.71
C LEU A 320 -14.61 -26.48 -0.07
N ASP A 321 -14.22 -27.73 0.16
CA ASP A 321 -14.95 -28.72 0.97
C ASP A 321 -14.76 -28.50 2.48
#